data_AF-A0A920TUW2-F1
#
_entry.id   AF-A0A920TUW2-F1
#
_cell.length_a   1.000
_cell.length_b   1.000
_cell.length_c   1.000
_cell.angle_alpha   90.00
_cell.angle_beta   90.00
_cell.angle_gamma   90.00
#
_symmetry.space_group_name_H-M   'P 1'
#
loop_
_entity.id
_entity.type
_entity.pdbx_description
1 polymer ?
#
loop_
_entity_poly.entity_id
_entity_poly.type
_entity_poly.pdbx_seq_one_letter_code
_entity_poly.pdbx_strand_id
1 'polypeptide(L)'
;MVLTSHPGEESDGDPIRLDQVGISHLSFTVKDLTSLTQELLDKGVKFAGPVDSFKNSHGEVSSIFVFDPDGILVQFDNGGSA
;
A
#
# COMPACT_ATOMS: atom_id res chain seq x y z
N MET A 1 -2.36 -14.43 10.15
CA MET A 1 -2.73 -13.39 11.12
C MET A 1 -1.84 -13.55 12.34
N VAL A 2 -1.17 -12.48 12.78
CA VAL A 2 -0.35 -12.46 14.00
C VAL A 2 -1.14 -11.62 15.01
N LEU A 3 -1.50 -12.22 16.16
CA LEU A 3 -2.11 -11.51 17.27
C LEU A 3 -0.98 -11.08 18.21
N THR A 4 -0.81 -9.78 18.43
CA THR A 4 0.06 -9.27 19.50
C THR A 4 -0.82 -8.66 20.58
N SER A 5 -0.84 -9.25 21.77
CA SER A 5 -1.54 -8.72 22.94
C SER A 5 -0.58 -8.68 24.12
N HIS A 6 -0.65 -7.64 24.94
CA HIS A 6 0.04 -7.64 26.23
C HIS A 6 -0.68 -8.56 27.23
N PRO A 7 0.02 -9.19 28.19
CA PRO A 7 -0.63 -9.98 29.23
C PRO A 7 -1.62 -9.13 30.03
N GLY A 8 -2.92 -9.45 29.92
CA GLY A 8 -4.01 -8.75 30.62
C GLY A 8 -4.80 -7.76 29.77
N GLU A 9 -4.46 -7.58 28.49
CA GLU A 9 -5.21 -6.76 27.53
C GLU A 9 -6.13 -7.64 26.69
N GLU A 10 -7.43 -7.33 26.62
CA GLU A 10 -8.31 -7.99 25.66
C GLU A 10 -7.98 -7.46 24.26
N SER A 11 -7.63 -8.38 23.35
CA SER A 11 -7.44 -8.03 21.94
C SER A 11 -8.80 -7.62 21.39
N ASP A 12 -8.88 -6.42 20.82
CA ASP A 12 -10.06 -5.90 20.12
C ASP A 12 -10.46 -6.75 18.90
N GLY A 13 -9.58 -7.66 18.46
CA GLY A 13 -9.77 -8.55 17.32
C GLY A 13 -9.52 -7.85 15.99
N ASP A 14 -9.18 -6.56 16.01
CA ASP A 14 -8.86 -5.79 14.83
C ASP A 14 -7.38 -6.04 14.44
N PRO A 15 -7.06 -6.11 13.13
CA PRO A 15 -5.68 -6.17 12.69
C PRO A 15 -4.89 -4.99 13.23
N ILE A 16 -3.62 -5.21 13.58
CA ILE A 16 -2.69 -4.12 13.91
C ILE A 16 -2.65 -3.19 12.70
N ARG A 17 -3.21 -2.00 12.85
CA ARG A 17 -3.13 -0.99 11.80
C ARG A 17 -1.73 -0.42 11.79
N LEU A 18 -1.11 -0.48 10.61
CA LEU A 18 0.21 0.07 10.37
C LEU A 18 0.18 1.61 10.22
N ASP A 19 -0.80 2.27 10.84
CA ASP A 19 -0.99 3.72 10.94
C ASP A 19 -0.78 4.22 12.39
N GLN A 20 -0.35 3.34 13.30
CA GLN A 20 0.12 3.69 14.64
C GLN A 20 1.45 4.47 14.58
N VAL A 21 1.79 5.16 15.66
CA VAL A 21 3.05 5.93 15.77
C VAL A 21 4.24 5.04 15.42
N GLY A 22 4.90 5.32 14.28
CA GLY A 22 6.18 4.73 13.91
C GLY A 22 6.23 4.10 12.50
N ILE A 23 5.11 3.59 11.97
CA ILE A 23 5.04 3.06 10.60
C ILE A 23 3.84 3.70 9.91
N SER A 24 3.98 4.10 8.64
CA SER A 24 2.92 4.77 7.89
C SER A 24 2.41 3.97 6.69
N HIS A 25 3.27 3.13 6.11
CA HIS A 25 2.97 2.25 4.98
C HIS A 25 4.11 1.23 4.77
N LEU A 26 3.83 0.20 3.96
CA LEU A 26 4.85 -0.70 3.41
C LEU A 26 5.11 -0.32 1.95
N SER A 27 6.38 -0.23 1.53
CA SER A 27 6.73 -0.01 0.12
C SER A 27 7.40 -1.23 -0.50
N PHE A 28 6.94 -1.61 -1.69
CA PHE A 28 7.53 -2.66 -2.50
C PHE A 28 8.02 -2.09 -3.83
N THR A 29 9.32 -2.20 -4.06
CA THR A 29 9.90 -1.92 -5.37
C THR A 29 9.60 -3.07 -6.33
N VAL A 30 8.98 -2.76 -7.47
CA VAL A 30 8.59 -3.73 -8.49
C VAL A 30 9.19 -3.38 -9.84
N LYS A 31 9.46 -4.40 -10.65
CA LYS A 31 10.12 -4.22 -11.96
C LYS A 31 9.21 -3.54 -13.00
N ASP A 32 7.92 -3.81 -12.96
CA ASP A 32 6.95 -3.31 -13.92
C ASP A 32 5.72 -2.76 -13.19
N LEU A 33 5.82 -1.48 -12.81
CA LEU A 33 4.78 -0.80 -12.07
C LEU A 33 3.52 -0.56 -12.91
N THR A 34 3.67 -0.37 -14.23
CA THR A 34 2.55 -0.14 -15.13
C THR A 34 1.69 -1.41 -15.27
N SER A 35 2.32 -2.56 -15.51
CA SER A 35 1.62 -3.84 -15.58
C SER A 35 0.94 -4.16 -14.26
N LEU A 36 1.61 -3.95 -13.13
CA LEU A 36 1.02 -4.16 -11.80
C LEU A 36 -0.17 -3.24 -11.55
N THR A 37 -0.06 -1.96 -11.92
CA THR A 37 -1.15 -0.98 -11.76
C THR A 37 -2.40 -1.43 -12.51
N GLN A 38 -2.24 -1.87 -13.77
CA GLN A 38 -3.35 -2.37 -14.57
C GLN A 38 -3.95 -3.65 -13.98
N GLU A 39 -3.12 -4.59 -13.54
CA GLU A 39 -3.59 -5.83 -12.91
C GLU A 39 -4.42 -5.55 -11.63
N LEU A 40 -3.98 -4.60 -10.80
CA LEU A 40 -4.68 -4.22 -9.58
C LEU A 40 -6.01 -3.52 -9.89
N LEU A 41 -6.05 -2.69 -10.94
CA LEU A 41 -7.29 -2.07 -11.42
C LEU A 41 -8.30 -3.11 -11.93
N ASP A 42 -7.83 -4.06 -12.74
CA ASP A 42 -8.66 -5.15 -13.28
C ASP A 42 -9.21 -6.06 -12.17
N LYS A 43 -8.48 -6.18 -11.06
CA LYS A 43 -8.90 -6.90 -9.85
C LYS A 43 -9.80 -6.09 -8.92
N GLY A 44 -10.09 -4.82 -9.24
CA GLY A 44 -10.95 -3.96 -8.43
C GLY A 44 -10.31 -3.52 -7.11
N VAL A 45 -8.98 -3.51 -7.02
CA VAL A 45 -8.26 -3.04 -5.82
C VAL A 45 -8.50 -1.55 -5.62
N LYS A 46 -8.68 -1.15 -4.36
CA LYS A 46 -8.92 0.26 -4.00
C LYS A 46 -7.61 1.03 -3.92
N PHE A 47 -7.43 1.97 -4.84
CA PHE A 47 -6.33 2.91 -4.81
C PHE A 47 -6.59 4.04 -3.80
N ALA A 48 -5.52 4.55 -3.19
CA ALA A 48 -5.57 5.67 -2.25
C ALA A 48 -5.60 7.05 -2.93
N GLY A 49 -5.84 7.09 -4.25
CA GLY A 49 -5.95 8.30 -5.05
C GLY A 49 -6.36 8.00 -6.49
N PRO A 50 -6.63 9.05 -7.30
CA PRO A 50 -6.89 8.90 -8.73
C PRO A 50 -5.66 8.33 -9.44
N VAL A 51 -5.86 7.44 -10.43
CA VAL A 51 -4.75 6.81 -11.16
C VAL A 51 -3.86 7.86 -11.86
N ASP A 52 -4.46 8.94 -12.36
CA ASP A 52 -3.73 10.04 -13.00
C ASP A 52 -2.82 10.82 -12.03
N SER A 53 -3.08 10.77 -10.72
CA SER A 53 -2.23 11.39 -9.71
C SER A 53 -0.92 10.64 -9.49
N PHE A 54 -0.78 9.43 -10.02
CA PHE A 54 0.42 8.60 -9.90
C PHE A 54 1.41 8.79 -11.06
N LYS A 55 1.05 9.61 -12.06
CA LYS A 55 1.91 9.94 -13.19
C LYS A 55 2.90 11.05 -12.84
N ASN A 56 4.15 10.86 -13.20
CA ASN A 56 5.21 11.87 -13.13
C ASN A 56 5.03 12.93 -14.23
N SER A 57 5.93 13.91 -14.28
CA SER A 57 5.92 14.99 -15.30
C SER A 57 6.06 14.50 -16.74
N HIS A 58 6.51 13.27 -16.96
CA HIS A 58 6.63 12.63 -18.27
C HIS A 58 5.43 11.72 -18.61
N GLY A 59 4.42 11.66 -17.72
CA GLY A 59 3.22 10.83 -17.89
C GLY A 59 3.40 9.37 -17.48
N GLU A 60 4.55 9.00 -16.90
CA GLU A 60 4.86 7.64 -16.46
C GLU A 60 4.45 7.44 -15.02
N VAL A 61 3.95 6.25 -14.67
CA VAL A 61 3.62 5.92 -13.28
C VAL A 61 4.92 5.70 -12.49
N SER A 62 5.19 6.54 -11.49
CA SER A 62 6.40 6.45 -10.66
C SER A 62 6.16 5.75 -9.32
N SER A 63 4.97 5.88 -8.77
CA SER A 63 4.52 5.17 -7.56
C SER A 63 3.00 5.13 -7.48
N ILE A 64 2.44 4.05 -6.94
CA ILE A 64 1.01 3.93 -6.64
C ILE A 64 0.82 3.60 -5.16
N PHE A 65 -0.36 3.94 -4.64
CA PHE A 65 -0.77 3.61 -3.28
C PHE A 65 -2.12 2.89 -3.30
N VAL A 66 -2.20 1.76 -2.60
CA VAL A 66 -3.41 0.93 -2.47
C VAL A 66 -3.70 0.59 -1.01
N PHE A 67 -4.95 0.26 -0.72
CA PHE A 67 -5.33 -0.32 0.56
C PHE A 67 -5.41 -1.83 0.47
N ASP A 68 -4.79 -2.51 1.43
CA ASP A 68 -5.03 -3.95 1.63
C ASP A 68 -6.41 -4.17 2.32
N PRO A 69 -6.86 -5.43 2.46
CA PRO A 69 -8.14 -5.74 3.11
C PRO A 69 -8.25 -5.28 4.56
N ASP A 70 -7.12 -5.13 5.25
CA ASP A 70 -7.04 -4.69 6.66
C ASP A 70 -7.01 -3.15 6.76
N GLY A 71 -6.96 -2.44 5.63
CA GLY A 71 -6.94 -0.98 5.55
C GLY A 71 -5.53 -0.38 5.68
N ILE A 72 -4.49 -1.20 5.59
CA ILE A 72 -3.09 -0.75 5.60
C ILE A 72 -2.73 -0.17 4.24
N LEU A 73 -2.00 0.95 4.27
CA LEU A 73 -1.51 1.59 3.06
C LEU A 73 -0.28 0.84 2.54
N VAL A 74 -0.35 0.43 1.27
CA VAL A 74 0.74 -0.24 0.56
C VAL A 74 1.16 0.61 -0.63
N GLN A 75 2.44 0.92 -0.71
CA GLN A 75 3.07 1.61 -1.84
C GLN A 75 3.74 0.59 -2.76
N PHE A 76 3.60 0.81 -4.08
CA PHE A 76 4.46 0.19 -5.08
C PHE A 76 5.20 1.27 -5.85
N ASP A 77 6.51 1.08 -6.05
CA ASP A 77 7.37 2.00 -6.79
C ASP A 77 8.24 1.25 -7.80
N ASN A 78 8.75 1.97 -8.80
CA ASN A 78 9.64 1.41 -9.82
C ASN A 78 11.13 1.39 -9.41
N GLY A 79 11.43 1.69 -8.14
CA GLY A 79 12.79 1.70 -7.63
C GLY A 79 13.66 2.82 -8.21
N GLY A 80 13.04 3.92 -8.67
CA GLY A 80 13.74 5.07 -9.25
C GLY A 80 15.00 5.39 -8.46
N SER A 81 16.16 5.32 -9.13
CA SER A 81 17.44 5.70 -8.55
C SER A 81 17.33 7.10 -7.94
N ALA A 82 17.63 7.18 -6.64
CA ALA A 82 17.78 8.42 -5.89
C ALA A 82 18.75 9.40 -6.56
#